data_AF-A0A850JEY1-F1
#
_entry.id   AF-A0A850JEY1-F1
#
_cell.length_a   1.000
_cell.length_b   1.000
_cell.length_c   1.000
_cell.angle_alpha   90.00
_cell.angle_beta   90.00
_cell.angle_gamma   90.00
#
_symmetry.space_group_name_H-M   'P 1'
#
loop_
_entity.id
_entity.type
_entity.pdbx_description
1 polymer ?
#
loop_
_entity_poly.entity_id
_entity_poly.type
_entity_poly.pdbx_seq_one_letter_code
_entity_poly.pdbx_strand_id
1 'polypeptide(L)'
;MPPSPSVEARRRRRAAVFGAPPGLPEAGPQLRAVSGIILDASPHLLVLAAGGTEVRLAMSGDTGVWHGGRGGLAALRPGRPVIVRQKASGVVDRIWVGIGRVAGTILACGRDTVEVDMGPHRGRAHVVIPPHALGRVLVRHPRLEPGYLIDVICVGSPDGPRAVRPGTSQPGYRADDLAAPEPTAPVSGVLHGTATWFGEAGGEAPDGAAYPAVDSEGAAGGCADAPSGCVPFPYLSVGSEISVRNECGGRAATVPVVECGCTAARFCDRCVECDASPRGRIIELTPVAFAGLGGDLDAGCFNASVRVEGPW
;
A
#
# COMPACT_ATOMS: atom_id res chain seq x y z
N MET A 1 -22.49 -2.73 -19.94
CA MET A 1 -22.12 -3.04 -18.54
C MET A 1 -22.96 -2.16 -17.62
N PRO A 2 -23.70 -2.72 -16.67
CA PRO A 2 -24.34 -1.89 -15.63
C PRO A 2 -23.25 -1.24 -14.76
N PRO A 3 -23.48 -0.04 -14.22
CA PRO A 3 -22.52 0.61 -13.34
C PRO A 3 -22.34 -0.19 -12.05
N SER A 4 -21.09 -0.45 -11.69
CA SER A 4 -20.72 -1.08 -10.42
C SER A 4 -21.25 -0.21 -9.27
N PRO A 5 -22.04 -0.74 -8.32
CA PRO A 5 -22.50 0.05 -7.19
C PRO A 5 -21.31 0.53 -6.35
N SER A 6 -21.35 1.79 -5.91
CA SER A 6 -20.27 2.40 -5.12
C SER A 6 -20.00 1.63 -3.83
N VAL A 7 -18.76 1.70 -3.35
CA VAL A 7 -18.30 1.04 -2.10
C VAL A 7 -19.23 1.38 -0.93
N GLU A 8 -19.66 2.64 -0.82
CA GLU A 8 -20.61 3.10 0.21
C GLU A 8 -22.01 2.47 0.11
N ALA A 9 -22.50 2.23 -1.11
CA ALA A 9 -23.80 1.58 -1.32
C ALA A 9 -23.74 0.10 -0.91
N ARG A 10 -22.62 -0.58 -1.20
CA ARG A 10 -22.38 -1.95 -0.77
C ARG A 10 -22.26 -2.06 0.75
N ARG A 11 -21.52 -1.15 1.37
CA ARG A 11 -21.37 -1.05 2.83
C ARG A 11 -22.72 -0.95 3.53
N ARG A 12 -23.59 -0.05 3.07
CA ARG A 12 -24.95 0.12 3.62
C ARG A 12 -25.81 -1.14 3.50
N ARG A 13 -25.76 -1.82 2.35
CA ARG A 13 -26.52 -3.07 2.14
C ARG A 13 -26.02 -4.19 3.04
N ARG A 14 -24.70 -4.33 3.19
CA ARG A 14 -24.11 -5.37 4.06
C ARG A 14 -24.49 -5.20 5.52
N ALA A 15 -24.39 -3.97 6.04
CA ALA A 15 -24.80 -3.66 7.41
C ALA A 15 -26.29 -3.94 7.66
N ALA A 16 -27.15 -3.72 6.66
CA ALA A 16 -28.57 -4.03 6.74
C ALA A 16 -28.88 -5.54 6.79
N VAL A 17 -28.00 -6.39 6.23
CA VAL A 17 -28.20 -7.85 6.17
C VAL A 17 -27.54 -8.57 7.36
N PHE A 18 -26.32 -8.18 7.73
CA PHE A 18 -25.49 -8.93 8.70
C PHE A 18 -25.32 -8.23 10.06
N GLY A 19 -25.85 -7.01 10.24
CA GLY A 19 -25.63 -6.22 11.44
C GLY A 19 -24.25 -5.54 11.50
N ALA A 20 -24.03 -4.71 12.52
CA ALA A 20 -22.73 -4.09 12.77
C ALA A 20 -21.80 -5.10 13.47
N PRO A 21 -20.53 -5.22 13.03
CA PRO A 21 -19.60 -6.16 13.65
C PRO A 21 -19.28 -5.75 15.10
N PRO A 22 -19.01 -6.72 16.00
CA PRO A 22 -18.59 -6.43 17.36
C PRO A 22 -17.23 -5.69 17.37
N GLY A 23 -17.12 -4.67 18.22
CA GLY A 23 -15.92 -3.85 18.36
C GLY A 23 -14.72 -4.63 18.88
N LEU A 24 -13.52 -4.22 18.44
CA LEU A 24 -12.24 -4.77 18.85
C LEU A 24 -11.86 -4.44 20.32
N PRO A 25 -10.88 -5.17 20.90
CA PRO A 25 -10.10 -4.68 22.04
C PRO A 25 -9.45 -3.33 21.72
N GLU A 26 -9.17 -2.54 22.76
CA GLU A 26 -8.70 -1.16 22.66
C GLU A 26 -7.35 -1.07 21.91
N ALA A 27 -7.41 -0.76 20.61
CA ALA A 27 -6.25 -0.46 19.80
C ALA A 27 -5.89 1.03 19.93
N GLY A 28 -4.59 1.34 19.85
CA GLY A 28 -4.16 2.74 19.80
C GLY A 28 -4.77 3.44 18.57
N PRO A 29 -5.31 4.67 18.72
CA PRO A 29 -6.00 5.35 17.64
C PRO A 29 -5.08 5.57 16.43
N GLN A 30 -5.68 5.62 15.23
CA GLN A 30 -4.94 6.00 14.03
C GLN A 30 -4.32 7.38 14.19
N LEU A 31 -3.15 7.55 13.60
CA LEU A 31 -2.59 8.88 13.35
C LEU A 31 -3.37 9.52 12.21
N ARG A 32 -3.46 10.85 12.25
CA ARG A 32 -4.06 11.60 11.14
C ARG A 32 -3.06 11.65 10.00
N ALA A 33 -3.45 11.09 8.86
CA ALA A 33 -2.72 11.20 7.60
C ALA A 33 -3.58 11.90 6.54
N VAL A 34 -2.96 12.66 5.65
CA VAL A 34 -3.63 13.45 4.61
C VAL A 34 -2.85 13.33 3.30
N SER A 35 -3.56 13.12 2.20
CA SER A 35 -3.04 13.26 0.84
C SER A 35 -3.46 14.60 0.25
N GLY A 36 -2.58 15.27 -0.49
CA GLY A 36 -2.93 16.53 -1.14
C GLY A 36 -1.82 17.08 -2.02
N ILE A 37 -2.08 18.25 -2.60
CA ILE A 37 -1.11 19.02 -3.41
C ILE A 37 -0.62 20.20 -2.58
N ILE A 38 0.70 20.44 -2.56
CA ILE A 38 1.28 21.60 -1.88
C ILE A 38 0.80 22.89 -2.55
N LEU A 39 0.26 23.81 -1.76
CA LEU A 39 -0.06 25.17 -2.17
C LEU A 39 1.01 26.16 -1.73
N ASP A 40 1.51 26.01 -0.49
CA ASP A 40 2.58 26.83 0.06
C ASP A 40 3.30 26.09 1.21
N ALA A 41 4.56 26.45 1.48
CA ALA A 41 5.35 25.87 2.56
C ALA A 41 6.36 26.87 3.15
N SER A 42 6.35 26.98 4.47
CA SER A 42 7.33 27.72 5.28
C SER A 42 7.90 26.81 6.37
N PRO A 43 8.93 27.21 7.15
CA PRO A 43 9.48 26.35 8.21
C PRO A 43 8.47 25.85 9.26
N HIS A 44 7.34 26.54 9.44
CA HIS A 44 6.36 26.25 10.51
C HIS A 44 4.95 25.92 9.99
N LEU A 45 4.71 26.06 8.70
CA LEU A 45 3.38 25.90 8.11
C LEU A 45 3.47 25.24 6.73
N LEU A 46 2.68 24.21 6.54
CA LEU A 46 2.41 23.60 5.24
C LEU A 46 0.94 23.81 4.87
N VAL A 47 0.70 24.28 3.65
CA VAL A 47 -0.65 24.50 3.12
C VAL A 47 -0.88 23.53 1.96
N LEU A 48 -1.96 22.77 2.03
CA LEU A 48 -2.31 21.74 1.04
C LEU A 48 -3.71 22.00 0.44
N ALA A 49 -3.88 21.67 -0.83
CA ALA A 49 -5.19 21.35 -1.39
C ALA A 49 -5.46 19.86 -1.18
N ALA A 50 -6.45 19.53 -0.36
CA ALA A 50 -6.84 18.15 -0.04
C ALA A 50 -8.38 18.03 -0.04
N GLY A 51 -8.90 17.06 -0.80
CA GLY A 51 -10.34 16.82 -0.89
C GLY A 51 -11.16 18.04 -1.34
N GLY A 52 -10.60 18.88 -2.23
CA GLY A 52 -11.25 20.12 -2.68
C GLY A 52 -11.23 21.28 -1.67
N THR A 53 -10.52 21.13 -0.55
CA THR A 53 -10.41 22.15 0.50
C THR A 53 -8.96 22.51 0.79
N GLU A 54 -8.74 23.72 1.29
CA GLU A 54 -7.43 24.13 1.79
C GLU A 54 -7.22 23.62 3.22
N VAL A 55 -6.12 22.93 3.46
CA VAL A 55 -5.73 22.38 4.76
C VAL A 55 -4.41 23.01 5.20
N ARG A 56 -4.38 23.54 6.41
CA ARG A 56 -3.20 24.18 7.02
C ARG A 56 -2.65 23.31 8.15
N LEU A 57 -1.37 22.97 8.05
CA LEU A 57 -0.72 22.00 8.94
C LEU A 57 0.52 22.64 9.58
N ALA A 58 0.56 22.63 10.91
CA ALA A 58 1.71 23.14 11.67
C ALA A 58 2.90 22.19 11.56
N MET A 59 4.08 22.74 11.28
CA MET A 59 5.37 22.02 11.23
C MET A 59 6.29 22.47 12.36
N SER A 60 7.24 21.60 12.73
CA SER A 60 8.32 21.92 13.66
C SER A 60 9.67 21.58 13.05
N GLY A 61 10.77 21.92 13.75
CA GLY A 61 12.12 21.52 13.34
C GLY A 61 12.34 20.01 13.27
N ASP A 62 11.47 19.22 13.91
CA ASP A 62 11.50 17.76 13.89
C ASP A 62 10.70 17.14 12.74
N THR A 63 10.00 17.95 11.94
CA THR A 63 9.22 17.46 10.81
C THR A 63 10.15 16.84 9.76
N GLY A 64 10.02 15.52 9.56
CA GLY A 64 10.81 14.78 8.59
C GLY A 64 10.25 14.93 7.18
N VAL A 65 11.05 15.45 6.24
CA VAL A 65 10.69 15.50 4.82
C VAL A 65 11.42 14.41 4.06
N TRP A 66 10.68 13.66 3.24
CA TRP A 66 11.22 12.67 2.32
C TRP A 66 10.94 13.09 0.88
N HIS A 67 11.97 13.02 0.03
CA HIS A 67 11.88 13.18 -1.42
C HIS A 67 13.03 12.40 -2.06
N GLY A 68 12.83 11.10 -2.27
CA GLY A 68 13.87 10.19 -2.77
C GLY A 68 14.98 9.89 -1.76
N GLY A 69 14.71 10.10 -0.47
CA GLY A 69 15.68 10.08 0.62
C GLY A 69 15.40 11.21 1.60
N ARG A 70 16.36 11.51 2.47
CA ARG A 70 16.26 12.63 3.42
C ARG A 70 16.18 13.95 2.65
N GLY A 71 15.03 14.62 2.76
CA GLY A 71 14.76 15.92 2.17
C GLY A 71 14.68 17.02 3.22
N GLY A 72 14.34 18.23 2.77
CA GLY A 72 14.10 19.40 3.61
C GLY A 72 13.09 20.34 2.96
N LEU A 73 12.94 21.54 3.51
CA LEU A 73 11.94 22.53 3.07
C LEU A 73 11.99 22.81 1.55
N ALA A 74 13.17 22.79 0.93
CA ALA A 74 13.33 23.01 -0.51
C ALA A 74 12.64 21.97 -1.42
N ALA A 75 12.27 20.80 -0.87
CA ALA A 75 11.49 19.78 -1.57
C ALA A 75 9.98 20.09 -1.55
N LEU A 76 9.51 20.90 -0.61
CA LEU A 76 8.11 21.29 -0.42
C LEU A 76 7.74 22.42 -1.38
N ARG A 77 7.68 22.11 -2.67
CA ARG A 77 7.35 23.09 -3.72
C ARG A 77 5.85 23.04 -4.07
N PRO A 78 5.21 24.19 -4.32
CA PRO A 78 3.84 24.24 -4.81
C PRO A 78 3.62 23.34 -6.04
N GLY A 79 2.42 22.76 -6.13
CA GLY A 79 2.02 21.86 -7.21
C GLY A 79 2.50 20.41 -7.04
N ARG A 80 3.32 20.09 -6.03
CA ARG A 80 3.78 18.72 -5.80
C ARG A 80 2.78 17.94 -4.94
N PRO A 81 2.48 16.68 -5.30
CA PRO A 81 1.68 15.82 -4.46
C PRO A 81 2.47 15.36 -3.23
N VAL A 82 1.77 15.22 -2.11
CA VAL A 82 2.33 14.77 -0.84
C VAL A 82 1.40 13.84 -0.08
N ILE A 83 1.99 12.98 0.73
CA ILE A 83 1.32 12.36 1.88
C ILE A 83 1.93 12.97 3.15
N VAL A 84 1.08 13.35 4.09
CA VAL A 84 1.49 13.95 5.37
C VAL A 84 0.93 13.12 6.51
N ARG A 85 1.75 12.77 7.48
CA ARG A 85 1.34 12.15 8.75
C ARG A 85 1.55 13.14 9.89
N GLN A 86 0.56 13.26 10.77
CA GLN A 86 0.61 14.09 11.97
C GLN A 86 0.84 13.22 13.22
N LYS A 87 1.50 13.80 14.22
CA LYS A 87 1.57 13.24 15.58
C LYS A 87 0.19 13.39 16.24
N ALA A 88 0.00 12.70 17.37
CA ALA A 88 -1.20 12.88 18.20
C ALA A 88 -1.41 14.34 18.66
N SER A 89 -0.33 15.13 18.76
CA SER A 89 -0.39 16.57 19.07
C SER A 89 -0.94 17.44 17.93
N GLY A 90 -1.17 16.88 16.73
CA GLY A 90 -1.60 17.62 15.55
C GLY A 90 -0.46 18.30 14.78
N VAL A 91 0.78 18.26 15.27
CA VAL A 91 1.96 18.74 14.51
C VAL A 91 2.36 17.70 13.47
N VAL A 92 2.81 18.15 12.31
CA VAL A 92 3.31 17.26 11.25
C VAL A 92 4.54 16.48 11.71
N ASP A 93 4.47 15.16 11.58
CA ASP A 93 5.55 14.22 11.85
C ASP A 93 6.41 14.00 10.61
N ARG A 94 5.77 13.53 9.52
CA ARG A 94 6.45 13.10 8.29
C ARG A 94 5.70 13.61 7.06
N ILE A 95 6.46 13.99 6.04
CA ILE A 95 5.97 14.41 4.74
C ILE A 95 6.70 13.59 3.67
N TRP A 96 5.96 12.88 2.83
CA TRP A 96 6.51 12.19 1.67
C TRP A 96 6.09 12.92 0.39
N VAL A 97 7.06 13.51 -0.29
CA VAL A 97 6.83 14.29 -1.51
C VAL A 97 6.94 13.41 -2.74
N GLY A 98 5.87 13.31 -3.52
CA GLY A 98 5.82 12.54 -4.76
C GLY A 98 6.18 11.07 -4.60
N ILE A 99 5.96 10.49 -3.41
CA ILE A 99 6.28 9.08 -3.17
C ILE A 99 5.32 8.20 -3.97
N GLY A 100 5.87 7.16 -4.59
CA GLY A 100 5.12 6.13 -5.29
C GLY A 100 5.74 4.76 -5.02
N ARG A 101 5.01 3.71 -5.39
CA ARG A 101 5.51 2.34 -5.33
C ARG A 101 5.15 1.62 -6.61
N VAL A 102 6.12 0.93 -7.18
CA VAL A 102 5.90 0.02 -8.30
C VAL A 102 6.21 -1.39 -7.84
N ALA A 103 5.16 -2.22 -7.79
CA ALA A 103 5.25 -3.63 -7.44
C ALA A 103 4.50 -4.45 -8.49
N GLY A 104 5.16 -5.48 -9.03
CA GLY A 104 4.56 -6.30 -10.09
C GLY A 104 5.53 -7.24 -10.77
N THR A 105 5.13 -7.76 -11.93
CA THR A 105 5.93 -8.68 -12.75
C THR A 105 6.76 -7.90 -13.76
N ILE A 106 8.05 -8.18 -13.83
CA ILE A 106 8.95 -7.63 -14.83
C ILE A 106 8.53 -8.16 -16.22
N LEU A 107 8.25 -7.25 -17.14
CA LEU A 107 7.96 -7.56 -18.54
C LEU A 107 9.20 -7.46 -19.43
N ALA A 108 10.03 -6.45 -19.19
CA ALA A 108 11.26 -6.20 -19.92
C ALA A 108 12.26 -5.41 -19.06
N CYS A 109 13.55 -5.58 -19.35
CA CYS A 109 14.63 -4.81 -18.72
C CYS A 109 15.49 -4.16 -19.80
N GLY A 110 15.70 -2.85 -19.67
CA GLY A 110 16.75 -2.11 -20.37
C GLY A 110 18.02 -2.03 -19.53
N ARG A 111 18.92 -1.10 -19.87
CA ARG A 111 20.16 -0.86 -19.12
C ARG A 111 19.89 -0.30 -17.73
N ASP A 112 18.96 0.64 -17.65
CA ASP A 112 18.59 1.41 -16.46
C ASP A 112 17.06 1.60 -16.36
N THR A 113 16.31 0.79 -17.10
CA THR A 113 14.84 0.84 -17.14
C THR A 113 14.23 -0.54 -16.97
N VAL A 114 13.04 -0.60 -16.38
CA VAL A 114 12.27 -1.84 -16.19
C VAL A 114 10.81 -1.57 -16.50
N GLU A 115 10.24 -2.37 -17.39
CA GLU A 115 8.80 -2.42 -17.63
C GLU A 115 8.16 -3.38 -16.64
N VAL A 116 7.14 -2.92 -15.93
CA VAL A 116 6.47 -3.69 -14.87
C VAL A 116 4.99 -3.77 -15.14
N ASP A 117 4.44 -4.99 -15.11
CA ASP A 117 3.01 -5.23 -15.04
C ASP A 117 2.56 -5.25 -13.57
N MET A 118 1.82 -4.22 -13.17
CA MET A 118 1.29 -4.07 -11.81
C MET A 118 -0.09 -4.73 -11.66
N GLY A 119 -0.53 -5.49 -12.67
CA GLY A 119 -1.79 -6.21 -12.69
C GLY A 119 -2.96 -5.38 -13.24
N PRO A 120 -4.14 -6.01 -13.37
CA PRO A 120 -5.29 -5.45 -14.10
C PRO A 120 -5.84 -4.15 -13.51
N HIS A 121 -5.62 -3.88 -12.21
CA HIS A 121 -6.11 -2.68 -11.55
C HIS A 121 -5.18 -1.47 -11.68
N ARG A 122 -3.89 -1.72 -11.94
CA ARG A 122 -2.84 -0.68 -11.89
C ARG A 122 -2.11 -0.52 -13.23
N GLY A 123 -2.31 -1.44 -14.16
CA GLY A 123 -1.74 -1.38 -15.49
C GLY A 123 -0.22 -1.58 -15.47
N ARG A 124 0.47 -0.85 -16.34
CA ARG A 124 1.92 -0.99 -16.54
C ARG A 124 2.66 0.27 -16.12
N ALA A 125 3.90 0.10 -15.67
CA ALA A 125 4.81 1.20 -15.36
C ALA A 125 6.16 1.01 -16.03
N HIS A 126 6.67 2.09 -16.63
CA HIS A 126 8.05 2.21 -17.08
C HIS A 126 8.88 2.84 -15.95
N VAL A 127 9.70 2.04 -15.27
CA VAL A 127 10.49 2.49 -14.13
C VAL A 127 11.92 2.79 -14.58
N VAL A 128 12.40 4.00 -14.27
CA VAL A 128 13.83 4.32 -14.40
C VAL A 128 14.54 3.96 -13.09
N ILE A 129 15.66 3.26 -13.17
CA ILE A 129 16.55 2.92 -12.06
C ILE A 129 17.85 3.71 -12.21
N PRO A 130 17.97 4.88 -11.54
CA PRO A 130 19.18 5.68 -11.62
C PRO A 130 20.44 4.91 -11.18
N PRO A 131 21.63 5.25 -11.68
CA PRO A 131 22.87 4.55 -11.33
C PRO A 131 23.15 4.46 -9.82
N HIS A 132 22.80 5.49 -9.06
CA HIS A 132 22.98 5.53 -7.60
C HIS A 132 21.95 4.68 -6.82
N ALA A 133 20.88 4.22 -7.47
CA ALA A 133 19.88 3.33 -6.90
C ALA A 133 20.11 1.88 -7.36
N LEU A 134 20.66 1.67 -8.56
CA LEU A 134 20.81 0.36 -9.20
C LEU A 134 21.48 -0.68 -8.30
N GLY A 135 22.62 -0.36 -7.68
CA GLY A 135 23.30 -1.30 -6.79
C GLY A 135 22.44 -1.74 -5.60
N ARG A 136 21.69 -0.81 -4.98
CA ARG A 136 20.76 -1.12 -3.89
C ARG A 136 19.58 -1.97 -4.35
N VAL A 137 19.08 -1.71 -5.56
CA VAL A 137 18.02 -2.51 -6.18
C VAL A 137 18.50 -3.93 -6.42
N LEU A 138 19.65 -4.11 -7.07
CA LEU A 138 20.21 -5.43 -7.42
C LEU A 138 20.52 -6.31 -6.20
N VAL A 139 20.87 -5.73 -5.05
CA VAL A 139 21.08 -6.49 -3.81
C VAL A 139 19.80 -7.19 -3.34
N ARG A 140 18.64 -6.53 -3.50
CA ARG A 140 17.34 -7.07 -3.06
C ARG A 140 16.54 -7.71 -4.19
N HIS A 141 16.87 -7.38 -5.44
CA HIS A 141 16.27 -7.87 -6.66
C HIS A 141 17.36 -8.37 -7.62
N PRO A 142 18.04 -9.48 -7.27
CA PRO A 142 19.17 -9.98 -8.05
C PRO A 142 18.77 -10.50 -9.43
N ARG A 143 17.48 -10.84 -9.64
CA ARG A 143 16.95 -11.31 -10.93
C ARG A 143 16.10 -10.22 -11.58
N LEU A 144 16.75 -9.22 -12.16
CA LEU A 144 16.08 -8.24 -13.01
C LEU A 144 15.91 -8.83 -14.42
N GLU A 145 14.95 -9.75 -14.55
CA GLU A 145 14.66 -10.43 -15.81
C GLU A 145 13.14 -10.69 -15.96
N PRO A 146 12.63 -10.76 -17.21
CA PRO A 146 11.21 -10.97 -17.46
C PRO A 146 10.61 -12.20 -16.76
N GLY A 147 9.45 -12.01 -16.15
CA GLY A 147 8.71 -13.01 -15.38
C GLY A 147 9.04 -13.04 -13.89
N TYR A 148 10.10 -12.38 -13.44
CA TYR A 148 10.34 -12.20 -12.00
C TYR A 148 9.58 -11.01 -11.43
N LEU A 149 9.40 -11.02 -10.12
CA LEU A 149 8.73 -9.93 -9.41
C LEU A 149 9.71 -8.81 -9.07
N ILE A 150 9.23 -7.58 -9.05
CA ILE A 150 9.96 -6.41 -8.56
C ILE A 150 9.08 -5.59 -7.63
N ASP A 151 9.70 -5.00 -6.60
CA ASP A 151 9.04 -4.05 -5.71
C ASP A 151 10.00 -2.92 -5.32
N VAL A 152 9.70 -1.71 -5.79
CA VAL A 152 10.53 -0.52 -5.59
C VAL A 152 9.71 0.67 -5.10
N ILE A 153 10.30 1.41 -4.16
CA ILE A 153 9.83 2.73 -3.76
C ILE A 153 10.42 3.75 -4.73
N CYS A 154 9.55 4.63 -5.23
CA CYS A 154 9.84 5.57 -6.29
C CYS A 154 9.55 7.01 -5.86
N VAL A 155 10.12 7.95 -6.59
CA VAL A 155 9.64 9.33 -6.67
C VAL A 155 9.01 9.53 -8.05
N GLY A 156 7.82 10.12 -8.09
CA GLY A 156 7.15 10.51 -9.33
C GLY A 156 7.96 11.56 -10.08
N SER A 157 8.06 11.41 -11.40
CA SER A 157 8.66 12.40 -12.29
C SER A 157 7.86 12.49 -13.60
N PRO A 158 8.01 13.58 -14.38
CA PRO A 158 7.30 13.73 -15.66
C PRO A 158 7.57 12.58 -16.64
N ASP A 159 8.76 11.98 -16.58
CA ASP A 159 9.17 10.86 -17.45
C ASP A 159 8.75 9.48 -16.91
N GLY A 160 7.98 9.45 -15.80
CA GLY A 160 7.61 8.23 -15.09
C GLY A 160 8.29 8.07 -13.73
N PRO A 161 7.98 6.98 -13.00
CA PRO A 161 8.52 6.71 -11.68
C PRO A 161 10.04 6.45 -11.72
N ARG A 162 10.76 7.10 -10.81
CA ARG A 162 12.21 6.88 -10.62
C ARG A 162 12.45 6.10 -9.35
N ALA A 163 13.02 4.90 -9.46
CA ALA A 163 13.31 4.03 -8.33
C ALA A 163 14.36 4.64 -7.40
N VAL A 164 14.13 4.53 -6.10
CA VAL A 164 15.00 5.09 -5.04
C VAL A 164 15.61 3.98 -4.21
N ARG A 165 14.80 2.98 -3.87
CA ARG A 165 15.20 1.81 -3.07
C ARG A 165 14.21 0.65 -3.28
N PRO A 166 14.63 -0.59 -2.99
CA PRO A 166 13.71 -1.71 -2.80
C PRO A 166 12.62 -1.41 -1.78
N GLY A 167 11.39 -1.81 -2.08
CA GLY A 167 10.27 -1.85 -1.12
C GLY A 167 10.34 -3.07 -0.22
N THR A 168 10.72 -4.22 -0.78
CA THR A 168 10.99 -5.46 -0.05
C THR A 168 12.10 -6.27 -0.73
N SER A 169 12.30 -7.53 -0.33
CA SER A 169 13.20 -8.47 -1.03
C SER A 169 12.44 -9.25 -2.11
N GLN A 170 13.07 -9.44 -3.27
CA GLN A 170 12.54 -10.23 -4.36
C GLN A 170 12.34 -11.69 -3.95
N PRO A 171 11.15 -12.27 -4.17
CA PRO A 171 10.97 -13.72 -4.04
C PRO A 171 11.86 -14.50 -5.01
N GLY A 172 12.38 -15.66 -4.58
CA GLY A 172 13.33 -16.46 -5.36
C GLY A 172 12.74 -17.25 -6.54
N TYR A 173 11.49 -16.97 -6.91
CA TYR A 173 10.69 -17.68 -7.91
C TYR A 173 10.09 -16.69 -8.92
N ARG A 174 9.64 -17.20 -10.08
CA ARG A 174 8.94 -16.41 -11.11
C ARG A 174 7.48 -16.19 -10.74
N ALA A 175 6.85 -15.14 -11.24
CA ALA A 175 5.46 -14.81 -10.92
C ALA A 175 4.44 -15.94 -11.21
N ASP A 176 4.77 -16.85 -12.13
CA ASP A 176 3.99 -18.03 -12.55
C ASP A 176 4.40 -19.34 -11.84
N ASP A 177 5.42 -19.31 -10.98
CA ASP A 177 5.98 -20.46 -10.24
C ASP A 177 5.75 -20.33 -8.72
N LEU A 178 4.60 -19.76 -8.34
CA LEU A 178 4.21 -19.64 -6.94
C LEU A 178 3.67 -20.97 -6.41
N ALA A 179 4.29 -21.50 -5.37
CA ALA A 179 3.75 -22.62 -4.61
C ALA A 179 2.52 -22.17 -3.79
N ALA A 180 1.33 -22.56 -4.26
CA ALA A 180 0.07 -22.31 -3.58
C ALA A 180 -0.12 -23.23 -2.36
N PRO A 181 -0.83 -22.77 -1.30
CA PRO A 181 -1.34 -23.62 -0.25
C PRO A 181 -2.25 -24.72 -0.81
N GLU A 182 -2.33 -25.84 -0.09
CA GLU A 182 -3.33 -26.88 -0.36
C GLU A 182 -4.75 -26.28 -0.31
N PRO A 183 -5.65 -26.63 -1.25
CA PRO A 183 -7.01 -26.08 -1.27
C PRO A 183 -7.82 -26.34 0.00
N THR A 184 -7.48 -27.40 0.75
CA THR A 184 -8.13 -27.79 2.01
C THR A 184 -7.44 -27.23 3.25
N ALA A 185 -6.42 -26.39 3.07
CA ALA A 185 -5.70 -25.78 4.20
C ALA A 185 -6.66 -24.92 5.04
N PRO A 186 -6.63 -25.04 6.37
CA PRO A 186 -7.50 -24.28 7.24
C PRO A 186 -7.21 -22.78 7.11
N VAL A 187 -8.26 -22.00 6.92
CA VAL A 187 -8.20 -20.53 6.88
C VAL A 187 -8.28 -19.99 8.31
N SER A 188 -7.29 -19.22 8.72
CA SER A 188 -7.29 -18.56 10.04
C SER A 188 -8.26 -17.37 10.06
N GLY A 189 -8.99 -17.19 11.17
CA GLY A 189 -9.81 -15.99 11.40
C GLY A 189 -8.99 -14.71 11.61
N VAL A 190 -7.68 -14.85 11.89
CA VAL A 190 -6.71 -13.74 11.92
C VAL A 190 -5.51 -14.13 11.06
N LEU A 191 -5.28 -13.36 10.02
CA LEU A 191 -4.12 -13.50 9.15
C LEU A 191 -2.94 -12.75 9.77
N HIS A 192 -1.74 -13.32 9.68
CA HIS A 192 -0.50 -12.67 10.07
C HIS A 192 0.47 -12.68 8.89
N GLY A 193 1.14 -11.55 8.63
CA GLY A 193 2.02 -11.43 7.47
C GLY A 193 2.50 -10.00 7.27
N THR A 194 2.73 -9.65 6.01
CA THR A 194 3.20 -8.31 5.63
C THR A 194 2.05 -7.44 5.16
N ALA A 195 1.97 -6.22 5.67
CA ALA A 195 1.23 -5.13 5.02
C ALA A 195 2.18 -4.29 4.18
N THR A 196 1.77 -4.02 2.94
CA THR A 196 2.41 -3.06 2.05
C THR A 196 1.43 -1.92 1.75
N TRP A 197 1.79 -1.05 0.81
CA TRP A 197 0.91 0.00 0.33
C TRP A 197 0.97 0.11 -1.19
N PHE A 198 -0.09 0.61 -1.81
CA PHE A 198 -0.20 0.77 -3.26
C PHE A 198 -0.58 2.20 -3.65
N GLY A 199 -0.40 2.51 -4.93
CA GLY A 199 -0.68 3.83 -5.49
C GLY A 199 0.49 4.81 -5.33
N GLU A 200 0.16 6.10 -5.41
CA GLU A 200 1.12 7.20 -5.34
C GLU A 200 0.54 8.41 -4.60
N ALA A 201 1.41 9.33 -4.19
CA ALA A 201 0.98 10.61 -3.64
C ALA A 201 0.13 11.36 -4.67
N GLY A 202 -1.04 11.86 -4.25
CA GLY A 202 -1.97 12.58 -5.14
C GLY A 202 -2.86 11.68 -6.00
N GLY A 203 -2.81 10.35 -5.84
CA GLY A 203 -3.74 9.44 -6.50
C GLY A 203 -5.19 9.60 -6.04
N GLU A 204 -6.13 9.22 -6.90
CA GLU A 204 -7.59 9.35 -6.67
C GLU A 204 -8.21 8.17 -5.92
N ALA A 205 -7.41 7.17 -5.54
CA ALA A 205 -7.92 5.97 -4.89
C ALA A 205 -8.60 6.32 -3.55
N PRO A 206 -9.83 5.83 -3.30
CA PRO A 206 -10.48 6.04 -2.01
C PRO A 206 -9.68 5.34 -0.91
N ASP A 207 -9.65 5.94 0.28
CA ASP A 207 -8.95 5.37 1.43
C ASP A 207 -9.47 3.96 1.75
N GLY A 208 -8.54 3.01 1.87
CA GLY A 208 -8.89 1.61 2.06
C GLY A 208 -7.73 0.66 1.83
N ALA A 209 -8.08 -0.56 1.39
CA ALA A 209 -7.12 -1.62 1.12
C ALA A 209 -7.41 -2.38 -0.18
N ALA A 210 -6.35 -2.81 -0.85
CA ALA A 210 -6.40 -3.90 -1.81
C ALA A 210 -6.16 -5.22 -1.07
N TYR A 211 -7.08 -6.18 -1.23
CA TYR A 211 -7.05 -7.44 -0.50
C TYR A 211 -6.72 -8.64 -1.42
N PRO A 212 -5.77 -9.54 -1.06
CA PRO A 212 -5.27 -10.58 -1.97
C PRO A 212 -6.31 -11.57 -2.51
N ALA A 213 -7.32 -11.92 -1.72
CA ALA A 213 -8.35 -12.90 -2.09
C ALA A 213 -9.73 -12.24 -2.15
N VAL A 214 -9.95 -11.42 -3.18
CA VAL A 214 -11.31 -10.95 -3.50
C VAL A 214 -11.95 -11.95 -4.44
N ASP A 215 -13.17 -12.37 -4.12
CA ASP A 215 -13.97 -13.30 -4.92
C ASP A 215 -14.17 -12.75 -6.34
N SER A 216 -13.85 -13.59 -7.33
CA SER A 216 -13.98 -13.26 -8.76
C SER A 216 -15.41 -13.41 -9.27
N GLU A 217 -16.28 -14.12 -8.53
CA GLU A 217 -17.62 -14.43 -8.98
C GLU A 217 -18.57 -13.22 -8.91
N GLY A 218 -19.44 -13.16 -9.92
CA GLY A 218 -20.50 -12.17 -10.02
C GLY A 218 -20.00 -10.73 -9.92
N ALA A 219 -20.44 -10.02 -8.87
CA ALA A 219 -20.15 -8.61 -8.66
C ALA A 219 -19.13 -8.36 -7.54
N ALA A 220 -18.45 -9.39 -7.01
CA ALA A 220 -17.58 -9.25 -5.84
C ALA A 220 -16.32 -8.40 -6.12
N GLY A 221 -15.86 -8.36 -7.38
CA GLY A 221 -14.82 -7.44 -7.86
C GLY A 221 -13.40 -8.00 -7.88
N GLY A 222 -13.24 -9.32 -7.71
CA GLY A 222 -11.96 -10.02 -7.84
C GLY A 222 -11.57 -10.32 -9.29
N CYS A 223 -10.30 -10.64 -9.50
CA CYS A 223 -9.79 -11.13 -10.79
C CYS A 223 -9.92 -12.66 -10.86
N ALA A 224 -10.42 -13.19 -11.98
CA ALA A 224 -10.55 -14.64 -12.19
C ALA A 224 -9.20 -15.38 -12.22
N ASP A 225 -8.13 -14.69 -12.60
CA ASP A 225 -6.75 -15.16 -12.68
C ASP A 225 -5.89 -14.73 -11.47
N ALA A 226 -6.54 -14.28 -10.38
CA ALA A 226 -5.83 -13.99 -9.15
C ALA A 226 -5.20 -15.27 -8.58
N PRO A 227 -3.89 -15.29 -8.27
CA PRO A 227 -3.28 -16.43 -7.61
C PRO A 227 -3.78 -16.52 -6.16
N SER A 228 -3.82 -17.74 -5.62
CA SER A 228 -4.28 -18.01 -4.24
C SER A 228 -3.38 -17.44 -3.14
N GLY A 229 -2.19 -16.96 -3.49
CA GLY A 229 -1.16 -16.53 -2.54
C GLY A 229 -0.37 -17.68 -1.93
N CYS A 230 0.49 -17.38 -0.95
CA CYS A 230 1.24 -18.39 -0.19
C CYS A 230 0.69 -18.65 1.21
N VAL A 231 -0.41 -17.99 1.57
CA VAL A 231 -1.15 -18.27 2.79
C VAL A 231 -2.62 -18.46 2.42
N PRO A 232 -3.36 -19.34 3.11
CA PRO A 232 -4.78 -19.49 2.88
C PRO A 232 -5.52 -18.23 3.33
N PHE A 233 -6.34 -17.66 2.44
CA PHE A 233 -7.10 -16.45 2.69
C PHE A 233 -8.61 -16.74 2.75
N PRO A 234 -9.39 -16.08 3.63
CA PRO A 234 -10.82 -15.98 3.45
C PRO A 234 -11.12 -15.07 2.25
N TYR A 235 -12.06 -15.48 1.40
CA TYR A 235 -12.51 -14.69 0.26
C TYR A 235 -13.39 -13.52 0.70
N LEU A 236 -13.16 -12.35 0.11
CA LEU A 236 -13.93 -11.13 0.37
C LEU A 236 -14.53 -10.54 -0.89
N SER A 237 -15.44 -9.59 -0.73
CA SER A 237 -15.87 -8.72 -1.82
C SER A 237 -15.32 -7.32 -1.61
N VAL A 238 -15.18 -6.55 -2.70
CA VAL A 238 -15.01 -5.10 -2.60
C VAL A 238 -16.17 -4.49 -1.82
N GLY A 239 -15.83 -3.68 -0.82
CA GLY A 239 -16.73 -3.09 0.17
C GLY A 239 -16.84 -3.87 1.50
N SER A 240 -16.20 -5.03 1.61
CA SER A 240 -16.00 -5.69 2.92
C SER A 240 -15.13 -4.82 3.82
N GLU A 241 -15.42 -4.84 5.11
CA GLU A 241 -14.62 -4.14 6.13
C GLU A 241 -13.65 -5.14 6.77
N ILE A 242 -12.44 -4.67 7.03
CA ILE A 242 -11.36 -5.53 7.51
C ILE A 242 -10.55 -4.77 8.58
N SER A 243 -10.28 -5.42 9.70
CA SER A 243 -9.49 -4.83 10.78
C SER A 243 -8.02 -5.13 10.58
N VAL A 244 -7.21 -4.09 10.48
CA VAL A 244 -5.78 -4.16 10.24
C VAL A 244 -5.04 -3.61 11.45
N ARG A 245 -4.11 -4.38 11.99
CA ARG A 245 -3.22 -3.97 13.06
C ARG A 245 -1.78 -3.94 12.57
N ASN A 246 -1.11 -2.81 12.73
CA ASN A 246 0.34 -2.71 12.62
C ASN A 246 0.96 -3.31 13.88
N GLU A 247 1.59 -4.46 13.77
CA GLU A 247 2.20 -5.18 14.89
C GLU A 247 3.48 -4.51 15.38
N CYS A 248 4.20 -3.80 14.50
CA CYS A 248 5.41 -3.07 14.88
C CYS A 248 5.09 -1.87 15.80
N GLY A 249 3.98 -1.17 15.54
CA GLY A 249 3.61 0.07 16.24
C GLY A 249 2.37 -0.02 17.13
N GLY A 250 1.67 -1.16 17.13
CA GLY A 250 0.48 -1.44 17.94
C GLY A 250 -0.82 -0.74 17.53
N ARG A 251 -0.81 0.08 16.47
CA ARG A 251 -1.99 0.81 15.96
C ARG A 251 -2.88 -0.10 15.13
N ALA A 252 -4.19 0.11 15.19
CA ALA A 252 -5.13 -0.62 14.37
C ALA A 252 -6.25 0.26 13.82
N ALA A 253 -6.91 -0.23 12.78
CA ALA A 253 -8.06 0.41 12.17
C ALA A 253 -8.89 -0.58 11.37
N THR A 254 -10.18 -0.28 11.23
CA THR A 254 -11.03 -0.93 10.25
C THR A 254 -10.98 -0.12 8.96
N VAL A 255 -10.66 -0.79 7.86
CA VAL A 255 -10.58 -0.19 6.52
C VAL A 255 -11.43 -0.99 5.53
N PRO A 256 -12.06 -0.34 4.54
CA PRO A 256 -12.79 -1.03 3.50
C PRO A 256 -11.83 -1.66 2.48
N VAL A 257 -12.21 -2.81 1.95
CA VAL A 257 -11.61 -3.38 0.73
C VAL A 257 -12.12 -2.56 -0.45
N VAL A 258 -11.22 -1.88 -1.15
CA VAL A 258 -11.54 -0.99 -2.28
C VAL A 258 -11.10 -1.55 -3.63
N GLU A 259 -10.19 -2.53 -3.63
CA GLU A 259 -9.61 -3.12 -4.83
C GLU A 259 -9.23 -4.60 -4.59
N CYS A 260 -9.13 -5.40 -5.65
CA CYS A 260 -8.51 -6.72 -5.57
C CYS A 260 -6.97 -6.61 -5.58
N GLY A 261 -6.33 -7.17 -4.55
CA GLY A 261 -4.88 -7.20 -4.37
C GLY A 261 -4.20 -8.40 -5.04
N CYS A 262 -4.63 -8.80 -6.23
CA CYS A 262 -4.09 -9.99 -6.93
C CYS A 262 -2.59 -9.91 -7.21
N THR A 263 -2.04 -8.69 -7.33
CA THR A 263 -0.59 -8.47 -7.43
C THR A 263 0.12 -8.81 -6.13
N ALA A 264 -0.41 -8.38 -4.98
CA ALA A 264 0.15 -8.74 -3.67
C ALA A 264 0.15 -10.25 -3.40
N ALA A 265 -0.87 -10.97 -3.86
CA ALA A 265 -0.94 -12.42 -3.73
C ALA A 265 0.30 -13.13 -4.34
N ARG A 266 0.98 -12.52 -5.32
CA ARG A 266 2.20 -13.10 -5.92
C ARG A 266 3.43 -13.02 -5.00
N PHE A 267 3.42 -12.16 -3.98
CA PHE A 267 4.59 -11.88 -3.15
C PHE A 267 4.55 -12.65 -1.83
N CYS A 268 5.50 -13.60 -1.70
CA CYS A 268 5.73 -14.42 -0.51
C CYS A 268 7.01 -14.03 0.23
N ASP A 269 7.33 -12.74 0.12
CA ASP A 269 8.38 -12.08 0.86
C ASP A 269 7.97 -11.89 2.33
N ARG A 270 8.89 -11.27 3.08
CA ARG A 270 8.71 -10.91 4.48
C ARG A 270 9.07 -9.44 4.65
N CYS A 271 8.33 -8.77 5.52
CA CYS A 271 8.82 -7.54 6.11
C CYS A 271 9.86 -7.87 7.19
N VAL A 272 10.90 -7.05 7.28
CA VAL A 272 11.97 -7.18 8.28
C VAL A 272 12.24 -5.85 8.99
N GLU A 273 11.29 -4.91 8.92
CA GLU A 273 11.46 -3.56 9.44
C GLU A 273 11.47 -3.52 10.98
N CYS A 274 10.64 -4.34 11.64
CA CYS A 274 10.64 -4.47 13.10
C CYS A 274 11.09 -5.87 13.55
N ASP A 275 10.50 -6.91 12.97
CA ASP A 275 10.88 -8.32 13.11
C ASP A 275 10.59 -9.02 11.78
N ALA A 276 11.10 -10.23 11.58
CA ALA A 276 10.74 -11.01 10.41
C ALA A 276 9.27 -11.46 10.47
N SER A 277 8.42 -10.93 9.59
CA SER A 277 7.02 -11.34 9.49
C SER A 277 6.88 -12.82 9.06
N PRO A 278 5.71 -13.45 9.29
CA PRO A 278 5.29 -14.59 8.46
C PRO A 278 5.36 -14.24 6.97
N ARG A 279 5.56 -15.25 6.11
CA ARG A 279 5.62 -15.04 4.66
C ARG A 279 4.27 -14.62 4.11
N GLY A 280 4.30 -13.77 3.08
CA GLY A 280 3.11 -13.39 2.33
C GLY A 280 2.67 -11.97 2.64
N ARG A 281 2.33 -11.24 1.57
CA ARG A 281 1.60 -9.98 1.68
C ARG A 281 0.14 -10.28 1.88
N ILE A 282 -0.39 -9.89 3.03
CA ILE A 282 -1.78 -10.18 3.40
C ILE A 282 -2.71 -9.00 3.12
N ILE A 283 -2.16 -7.83 2.83
CA ILE A 283 -2.91 -6.61 2.52
C ILE A 283 -2.00 -5.55 1.88
N GLU A 284 -2.56 -4.76 0.96
CA GLU A 284 -1.95 -3.49 0.54
C GLU A 284 -2.87 -2.34 0.92
N LEU A 285 -2.36 -1.37 1.67
CA LEU A 285 -3.13 -0.22 2.12
C LEU A 285 -2.96 0.97 1.15
N THR A 286 -3.93 1.88 1.11
CA THR A 286 -3.66 3.19 0.50
C THR A 286 -2.57 3.93 1.29
N PRO A 287 -1.84 4.89 0.69
CA PRO A 287 -0.74 5.57 1.36
C PRO A 287 -1.18 6.28 2.66
N VAL A 288 -2.39 6.85 2.65
CA VAL A 288 -3.00 7.50 3.83
C VAL A 288 -3.30 6.48 4.92
N ALA A 289 -3.93 5.35 4.59
CA ALA A 289 -4.24 4.30 5.56
C ALA A 289 -2.97 3.66 6.16
N PHE A 290 -1.96 3.39 5.31
CA PHE A 290 -0.65 2.88 5.74
C PHE A 290 0.04 3.84 6.71
N ALA A 291 0.12 5.13 6.35
CA ALA A 291 0.71 6.16 7.19
C ALA A 291 -0.09 6.38 8.49
N GLY A 292 -1.42 6.35 8.42
CA GLY A 292 -2.31 6.47 9.58
C GLY A 292 -2.15 5.34 10.59
N LEU A 293 -1.80 4.14 10.14
CA LEU A 293 -1.41 3.02 11.01
C LEU A 293 0.03 3.12 11.54
N GLY A 294 0.73 4.23 11.28
CA GLY A 294 2.10 4.48 11.74
C GLY A 294 3.17 3.85 10.86
N GLY A 295 2.82 3.36 9.66
CA GLY A 295 3.80 2.87 8.69
C GLY A 295 4.57 4.02 8.06
N ASP A 296 5.87 3.83 7.82
CA ASP A 296 6.69 4.76 7.05
C ASP A 296 6.68 4.37 5.57
N LEU A 297 6.14 5.23 4.70
CA LEU A 297 5.94 4.90 3.29
C LEU A 297 7.27 4.55 2.59
N ASP A 298 8.37 5.19 2.99
CA ASP A 298 9.71 4.94 2.46
C ASP A 298 10.40 3.70 3.04
N ALA A 299 9.90 3.13 4.14
CA ALA A 299 10.27 1.79 4.59
C ALA A 299 9.56 0.72 3.75
N GLY A 300 8.31 0.97 3.36
CA GLY A 300 7.58 0.17 2.38
C GLY A 300 6.77 -0.99 2.96
N CYS A 301 7.01 -1.41 4.20
CA CYS A 301 6.21 -2.49 4.81
C CYS A 301 6.16 -2.37 6.33
N PHE A 302 5.21 -3.08 6.94
CA PHE A 302 5.24 -3.43 8.35
C PHE A 302 4.60 -4.81 8.59
N ASN A 303 4.90 -5.42 9.73
CA ASN A 303 4.27 -6.66 10.17
C ASN A 303 2.82 -6.37 10.56
N ALA A 304 1.88 -7.16 10.05
CA ALA A 304 0.47 -6.91 10.25
C ALA A 304 -0.30 -8.16 10.65
N SER A 305 -1.33 -7.92 11.46
CA SER A 305 -2.46 -8.85 11.60
C SER A 305 -3.71 -8.27 10.96
N VAL A 306 -4.42 -9.11 10.22
CA VAL A 306 -5.68 -8.77 9.59
C VAL A 306 -6.76 -9.70 10.12
N ARG A 307 -7.76 -9.15 10.79
CA ARG A 307 -8.96 -9.86 11.18
C ARG A 307 -10.08 -9.43 10.25
N VAL A 308 -10.74 -10.42 9.70
CA VAL A 308 -11.84 -10.17 8.80
C VAL A 308 -13.12 -10.16 9.64
N GLU A 309 -14.01 -9.17 9.42
CA GLU A 309 -15.21 -8.99 10.24
C GLU A 309 -16.44 -9.61 9.57
N GLY A 310 -17.08 -10.62 10.17
CA GLY A 310 -18.32 -11.25 9.70
C GLY A 310 -18.24 -12.79 9.63
N PRO A 311 -19.37 -13.50 9.43
CA PRO A 311 -19.36 -14.91 9.11
C PRO A 311 -18.82 -15.13 7.67
N TRP A 312 -17.90 -16.09 7.53
CA TRP A 312 -17.33 -16.58 6.25
C TRP A 312 -18.04 -17.84 5.81
#